data_AF-A0A0X2NNT6-F1
#
_entry.id   AF-A0A0X2NNT6-F1
#
_cell.length_a   1.000
_cell.length_b   1.000
_cell.length_c   1.000
_cell.angle_alpha   90.00
_cell.angle_beta   90.00
_cell.angle_gamma   90.00
#
_symmetry.space_group_name_H-M   'P 1'
#
loop_
_entity.id
_entity.type
_entity.pdbx_description
1 polymer ?
#
loop_
_entity_poly.entity_id
_entity_poly.type
_entity_poly.pdbx_seq_one_letter_code
_entity_poly.pdbx_strand_id
1 'polypeptide(L)'
;MTTPAPATIRLLLVDDDPLVMSSLRLYFSTPAAAAIKIVGEATDGTAALDLLTTVEADVIMTDIHMPGMDGVSLLREVRSLEHPPVFIAMTALDEDETMLSILSLGGAGYILKSSRPEFIIDTVHQALAGGTVVSPQPATRLVQHLPSPDSPVPGDAAPVAVTAAPDEPGTSSRLAQLSTAEERVLTRICAGLSNSEIARDTGRSASAVKKAVSSLLAKFGTESRIQLAVLAVEAGFHPED
;
A
#
# COMPACT_ATOMS: atom_id res chain seq x y z
N MET A 1 -0.41 -10.06 36.36
CA MET A 1 -0.92 -9.16 35.32
C MET A 1 -1.04 -9.97 34.06
N THR A 2 -2.26 -10.30 33.65
CA THR A 2 -2.51 -11.12 32.46
C THR A 2 -2.35 -10.21 31.24
N THR A 3 -1.29 -10.41 30.46
CA THR A 3 -1.13 -9.77 29.15
C THR A 3 -2.38 -10.09 28.32
N PRO A 4 -3.10 -9.10 27.77
CA PRO A 4 -4.21 -9.38 26.88
C PRO A 4 -3.68 -10.23 25.71
N ALA A 5 -4.38 -11.32 25.39
CA ALA A 5 -4.03 -12.12 24.22
C ALA A 5 -3.99 -11.21 22.98
N PRO A 6 -2.98 -11.35 22.10
CA PRO A 6 -2.92 -10.54 20.89
C PRO A 6 -4.23 -10.74 20.11
N ALA A 7 -4.84 -9.62 19.67
CA ALA A 7 -6.06 -9.66 18.87
C ALA A 7 -5.81 -10.52 17.61
N THR A 8 -6.61 -11.56 17.43
CA THR A 8 -6.53 -12.45 16.27
C THR A 8 -6.87 -11.67 15.00
N ILE A 9 -5.94 -11.66 14.04
CA ILE A 9 -6.11 -11.05 12.72
C ILE A 9 -7.00 -11.95 11.87
N ARG A 10 -8.06 -11.41 11.29
CA ARG A 10 -9.00 -12.12 10.43
C ARG A 10 -8.63 -11.90 8.96
N LEU A 11 -8.18 -12.96 8.30
CA LEU A 11 -7.71 -12.93 6.92
C LEU A 11 -8.73 -13.60 5.99
N LEU A 12 -9.15 -12.89 4.94
CA LEU A 12 -9.88 -13.45 3.80
C LEU A 12 -8.88 -13.71 2.68
N LEU A 13 -8.86 -14.94 2.15
CA LEU A 13 -8.05 -15.31 0.99
C LEU A 13 -8.91 -15.34 -0.26
N VAL A 14 -8.39 -14.81 -1.37
CA VAL A 14 -9.08 -14.82 -2.66
C VAL A 14 -8.12 -15.24 -3.76
N ASP A 15 -8.33 -16.40 -4.35
CA ASP A 15 -7.49 -16.92 -5.44
C ASP A 15 -8.27 -18.03 -6.17
N ASP A 16 -8.30 -18.02 -7.50
CA ASP A 16 -8.98 -19.06 -8.28
C ASP A 16 -8.13 -20.33 -8.43
N ASP A 17 -6.82 -20.27 -8.14
CA ASP A 17 -5.93 -21.42 -8.17
C ASP A 17 -6.00 -22.24 -6.85
N PRO A 18 -6.54 -23.47 -6.88
CA PRO A 18 -6.65 -24.31 -5.68
C PRO A 18 -5.29 -24.70 -5.07
N LEU A 19 -4.22 -24.72 -5.87
CA LEU A 19 -2.87 -25.01 -5.38
C LEU A 19 -2.34 -23.84 -4.56
N VAL A 20 -2.50 -22.60 -5.05
CA VAL A 20 -2.09 -21.39 -4.31
C VAL A 20 -2.87 -21.29 -3.01
N MET A 21 -4.20 -21.51 -3.06
CA MET A 21 -5.05 -21.50 -1.87
C MET A 21 -4.59 -22.55 -0.84
N SER A 22 -4.21 -23.75 -1.28
CA SER A 22 -3.68 -24.81 -0.42
C SER A 22 -2.33 -24.44 0.22
N SER A 23 -1.43 -23.81 -0.55
CA SER A 23 -0.15 -23.32 -0.05
C SER A 23 -0.31 -22.22 0.99
N LEU A 24 -1.19 -21.23 0.75
CA LEU A 24 -1.46 -20.16 1.70
C LEU A 24 -2.03 -20.70 3.01
N ARG A 25 -2.98 -21.65 2.95
CA ARG A 25 -3.45 -22.36 4.14
C ARG A 25 -2.33 -23.00 4.94
N LEU A 26 -1.38 -23.64 4.28
CA LEU A 26 -0.22 -24.24 4.95
C LEU A 26 0.66 -23.17 5.62
N TYR A 27 0.93 -22.06 4.93
CA TYR A 27 1.76 -20.97 5.46
C TYR A 27 1.14 -20.37 6.73
N PHE A 28 -0.16 -20.08 6.68
CA PHE A 28 -0.89 -19.51 7.81
C PHE A 28 -1.24 -20.52 8.91
N SER A 29 -1.00 -21.83 8.70
CA SER A 29 -1.10 -22.86 9.74
C SER A 29 0.16 -23.02 10.57
N THR A 30 1.26 -22.34 10.20
CA THR A 30 2.54 -22.44 10.92
C THR A 30 2.52 -21.64 12.23
N PRO A 31 3.39 -21.96 13.22
CA PRO A 31 3.50 -21.18 14.45
C PRO A 31 3.83 -19.70 14.24
N ALA A 32 4.53 -19.36 13.14
CA ALA A 32 4.85 -17.98 12.78
C ALA A 32 3.60 -17.14 12.49
N ALA A 33 2.51 -17.76 12.03
CA ALA A 33 1.24 -17.13 11.73
C ALA A 33 0.18 -17.34 12.82
N ALA A 34 0.54 -17.75 14.04
CA ALA A 34 -0.42 -18.10 15.08
C ALA A 34 -1.41 -16.98 15.48
N ALA A 35 -1.09 -15.72 15.15
CA ALA A 35 -1.97 -14.57 15.36
C ALA A 35 -2.97 -14.34 14.22
N ILE A 36 -2.86 -15.05 13.10
CA ILE A 36 -3.67 -14.89 11.88
C ILE A 36 -4.63 -16.07 11.76
N LYS A 37 -5.91 -15.77 11.54
CA LYS A 37 -6.96 -16.75 11.31
C LYS A 37 -7.59 -16.50 9.95
N ILE A 38 -7.58 -17.52 9.09
CA ILE A 38 -8.35 -17.49 7.85
C ILE A 38 -9.83 -17.58 8.21
N VAL A 39 -10.62 -16.58 7.82
CA VAL A 39 -12.05 -16.49 8.12
C VAL A 39 -12.95 -16.79 6.93
N GLY A 40 -12.38 -16.83 5.73
CA GLY A 40 -13.06 -17.19 4.50
C GLY A 40 -12.08 -17.42 3.36
N GLU A 41 -12.56 -18.09 2.33
CA GLU A 41 -11.85 -18.33 1.07
C GLU A 41 -12.82 -18.10 -0.08
N ALA A 42 -12.40 -17.34 -1.08
CA ALA A 42 -13.16 -17.09 -2.30
C ALA A 42 -12.30 -17.37 -3.54
N THR A 43 -12.95 -17.65 -4.66
CA THR A 43 -12.28 -17.94 -5.94
C THR A 43 -12.30 -16.77 -6.92
N ASP A 44 -13.03 -15.70 -6.62
CA ASP A 44 -13.07 -14.47 -7.41
C ASP A 44 -13.55 -13.30 -6.53
N GLY A 45 -13.49 -12.08 -7.08
CA GLY A 45 -13.90 -10.88 -6.36
C GLY A 45 -15.39 -10.83 -6.01
N THR A 46 -16.28 -11.44 -6.81
CA THR A 46 -17.72 -11.44 -6.52
C THR A 46 -18.00 -12.30 -5.30
N ALA A 47 -17.46 -13.52 -5.27
CA ALA A 47 -17.55 -14.41 -4.12
C ALA A 47 -16.90 -13.80 -2.86
N ALA A 48 -15.81 -13.04 -3.02
CA ALA A 48 -15.17 -12.33 -1.91
C ALA A 48 -16.09 -11.25 -1.31
N LEU A 49 -16.76 -10.44 -2.14
CA LEU A 49 -17.72 -9.43 -1.68
C LEU A 49 -18.92 -10.08 -0.98
N ASP A 50 -19.45 -11.17 -1.54
CA ASP A 50 -20.54 -11.92 -0.92
C ASP A 50 -20.13 -12.43 0.47
N LEU A 51 -18.91 -12.97 0.63
CA LEU A 51 -18.40 -13.40 1.93
C LEU A 51 -18.27 -12.25 2.93
N LEU A 52 -17.83 -11.06 2.50
CA LEU A 52 -17.70 -9.89 3.36
C LEU A 52 -19.05 -9.40 3.91
N THR A 53 -20.18 -9.81 3.34
CA THR A 53 -21.51 -9.54 3.91
C THR A 53 -21.82 -10.39 5.15
N THR A 54 -21.11 -11.50 5.34
CA THR A 54 -21.37 -12.49 6.40
C THR A 54 -20.19 -12.71 7.34
N VAL A 55 -18.99 -12.30 6.93
CA VAL A 55 -17.74 -12.47 7.67
C VAL A 55 -17.04 -11.13 7.81
N GLU A 56 -16.60 -10.82 9.02
CA GLU A 56 -15.71 -9.68 9.26
C GLU A 56 -14.25 -10.08 9.01
N ALA A 57 -13.60 -9.39 8.06
CA ALA A 57 -12.17 -9.53 7.78
C ALA A 57 -11.42 -8.26 8.18
N ASP A 58 -10.21 -8.40 8.69
CA ASP A 58 -9.29 -7.28 8.93
C ASP A 58 -8.37 -7.06 7.72
N VAL A 59 -8.07 -8.15 6.99
CA VAL A 59 -7.20 -8.17 5.81
C VAL A 59 -7.81 -9.03 4.72
N ILE A 60 -7.72 -8.58 3.48
CA ILE A 60 -7.94 -9.39 2.28
C ILE A 60 -6.59 -9.58 1.61
N MET A 61 -6.25 -10.82 1.32
CA MET A 61 -5.11 -11.17 0.46
C MET A 61 -5.66 -11.86 -0.79
N THR A 62 -5.50 -11.20 -1.93
CA THR A 62 -6.20 -11.56 -3.17
C THR A 62 -5.23 -11.69 -4.33
N ASP A 63 -5.46 -12.64 -5.23
CA ASP A 63 -4.89 -12.58 -6.57
C ASP A 63 -5.45 -11.39 -7.33
N ILE A 64 -4.67 -10.90 -8.29
CA ILE A 64 -5.09 -9.85 -9.22
C ILE A 64 -5.84 -10.46 -10.40
N HIS A 65 -5.31 -11.55 -10.96
CA HIS A 65 -5.80 -12.10 -12.22
C HIS A 65 -6.77 -13.26 -11.98
N MET A 66 -8.01 -12.93 -11.66
CA MET A 66 -9.07 -13.93 -11.43
C MET A 66 -10.15 -13.84 -12.52
N PRO A 67 -10.82 -14.96 -12.87
CA PRO A 67 -11.99 -14.93 -13.73
C PRO A 67 -13.15 -14.18 -13.06
N GLY A 68 -13.97 -13.50 -13.88
CA GLY A 68 -15.09 -12.71 -13.37
C GLY A 68 -14.62 -11.36 -12.84
N MET A 69 -14.71 -11.14 -11.53
CA MET A 69 -14.25 -9.91 -10.90
C MET A 69 -12.78 -10.06 -10.49
N ASP A 70 -11.91 -9.30 -11.16
CA ASP A 70 -10.48 -9.25 -10.88
C ASP A 70 -10.15 -8.52 -9.56
N GLY A 71 -8.90 -8.67 -9.10
CA GLY A 71 -8.46 -8.07 -7.83
C GLY A 71 -8.48 -6.53 -7.84
N VAL A 72 -8.27 -5.89 -8.99
CA VAL A 72 -8.33 -4.42 -9.10
C VAL A 72 -9.76 -3.92 -8.95
N SER A 73 -10.73 -4.59 -9.57
CA SER A 73 -12.15 -4.28 -9.45
C SER A 73 -12.67 -4.59 -8.05
N LEU A 74 -12.26 -5.72 -7.47
CA LEU A 74 -12.53 -6.05 -6.07
C LEU A 74 -12.03 -4.95 -5.12
N LEU A 75 -10.81 -4.43 -5.33
CA LEU A 75 -10.28 -3.34 -4.50
C LEU A 75 -11.18 -2.10 -4.56
N ARG A 76 -11.69 -1.72 -5.74
CA ARG A 76 -12.59 -0.55 -5.85
C ARG A 76 -13.88 -0.75 -5.03
N GLU A 77 -14.48 -1.93 -5.12
CA GLU A 77 -15.68 -2.26 -4.37
C GLU A 77 -15.41 -2.31 -2.86
N VAL A 78 -14.33 -2.99 -2.44
CA VAL A 78 -13.91 -3.06 -1.04
C VAL A 78 -13.68 -1.67 -0.45
N ARG A 79 -13.08 -0.74 -1.21
CA ARG A 79 -12.83 0.63 -0.76
C ARG A 79 -14.11 1.45 -0.57
N SER A 80 -15.22 1.07 -1.19
CA SER A 80 -16.52 1.72 -1.01
C SER A 80 -17.23 1.33 0.29
N LEU A 81 -16.72 0.32 1.01
CA LEU A 81 -17.26 -0.11 2.29
C LEU A 81 -17.00 0.93 3.39
N GLU A 82 -17.89 1.01 4.39
CA GLU A 82 -17.74 1.92 5.53
C GLU A 82 -16.48 1.64 6.35
N HIS A 83 -16.13 0.36 6.49
CA HIS A 83 -14.94 -0.12 7.19
C HIS A 83 -14.18 -1.12 6.31
N PRO A 84 -13.40 -0.64 5.33
CA PRO A 84 -12.75 -1.52 4.37
C PRO A 84 -11.60 -2.29 5.06
N PRO A 85 -11.51 -3.62 4.89
CA PRO A 85 -10.32 -4.38 5.30
C PRO A 85 -9.07 -3.89 4.57
N VAL A 86 -7.92 -4.14 5.17
CA VAL A 86 -6.62 -3.87 4.56
C VAL A 86 -6.42 -4.80 3.35
N PHE A 87 -6.09 -4.23 2.19
CA PHE A 87 -6.03 -4.98 0.94
C PHE A 87 -4.59 -5.28 0.53
N ILE A 88 -4.27 -6.55 0.29
CA ILE A 88 -2.95 -7.01 -0.17
C ILE A 88 -3.16 -7.78 -1.48
N ALA A 89 -2.53 -7.31 -2.54
CA ALA A 89 -2.55 -7.98 -3.83
C ALA A 89 -1.39 -8.98 -3.96
N MET A 90 -1.70 -10.16 -4.50
CA MET A 90 -0.77 -11.19 -4.90
C MET A 90 -0.75 -11.28 -6.43
N THR A 91 0.42 -11.47 -7.02
CA THR A 91 0.52 -11.69 -8.47
C THR A 91 1.53 -12.77 -8.82
N ALA A 92 1.29 -13.50 -9.91
CA ALA A 92 2.28 -14.38 -10.49
C ALA A 92 3.35 -13.63 -11.32
N LEU A 93 2.98 -12.50 -11.93
CA LEU A 93 3.83 -11.69 -12.82
C LEU A 93 3.84 -10.22 -12.40
N ASP A 94 5.01 -9.61 -12.51
CA ASP A 94 5.24 -8.24 -12.07
C ASP A 94 5.04 -7.27 -13.24
N GLU A 95 3.83 -6.69 -13.33
CA GLU A 95 3.48 -5.63 -14.27
C GLU A 95 3.40 -4.29 -13.53
N ASP A 96 4.26 -3.35 -13.92
CA ASP A 96 4.48 -2.09 -13.20
C ASP A 96 3.21 -1.21 -13.16
N GLU A 97 2.42 -1.19 -14.24
CA GLU A 97 1.16 -0.44 -14.31
C GLU A 97 0.08 -0.99 -13.35
N THR A 98 -0.02 -2.32 -13.26
CA THR A 98 -0.98 -3.01 -12.39
C THR A 98 -0.64 -2.76 -10.92
N MET A 99 0.65 -2.81 -10.57
CA MET A 99 1.12 -2.46 -9.23
C MET A 99 0.80 -1.01 -8.89
N LEU A 100 1.14 -0.05 -9.76
CA LEU A 100 0.85 1.37 -9.53
C LEU A 100 -0.65 1.64 -9.38
N SER A 101 -1.49 0.98 -10.18
CA SER A 101 -2.95 1.06 -10.08
C SER A 101 -3.45 0.61 -8.71
N ILE A 102 -3.02 -0.56 -8.23
CA ILE A 102 -3.41 -1.09 -6.92
C ILE A 102 -2.97 -0.18 -5.78
N LEU A 103 -1.74 0.31 -5.82
CA LEU A 103 -1.20 1.20 -4.78
C LEU A 103 -1.89 2.57 -4.77
N SER A 104 -2.25 3.08 -5.94
CA SER A 104 -2.99 4.35 -6.11
C SER A 104 -4.44 4.23 -5.62
N LEU A 105 -5.05 3.05 -5.77
CA LEU A 105 -6.39 2.74 -5.26
C LEU A 105 -6.42 2.46 -3.74
N GLY A 106 -5.28 2.52 -3.06
CA GLY A 106 -5.19 2.33 -1.61
C GLY A 106 -4.88 0.90 -1.17
N GLY A 107 -4.38 0.05 -2.07
CA GLY A 107 -3.79 -1.24 -1.71
C GLY A 107 -2.61 -1.06 -0.73
N ALA A 108 -2.62 -1.84 0.34
CA ALA A 108 -1.59 -1.80 1.39
C ALA A 108 -0.43 -2.76 1.12
N GLY A 109 -0.52 -3.63 0.12
CA GLY A 109 0.63 -4.40 -0.32
C GLY A 109 0.50 -5.02 -1.71
N TYR A 110 1.65 -5.30 -2.31
CA TYR A 110 1.80 -5.97 -3.60
C TYR A 110 2.93 -7.00 -3.52
N ILE A 111 2.58 -8.28 -3.51
CA ILE A 111 3.49 -9.39 -3.27
C ILE A 111 3.47 -10.39 -4.42
N LEU A 112 4.63 -10.97 -4.74
CA LEU A 112 4.69 -12.07 -5.70
C LEU A 112 4.17 -13.36 -5.05
N LYS A 113 3.39 -14.17 -5.77
CA LYS A 113 2.95 -15.51 -5.33
C LYS A 113 4.15 -16.44 -5.06
N SER A 114 5.30 -16.18 -5.67
CA SER A 114 6.58 -16.88 -5.43
C SER A 114 7.36 -16.38 -4.21
N SER A 115 6.84 -15.37 -3.49
CA SER A 115 7.47 -14.86 -2.28
C SER A 115 7.59 -15.95 -1.23
N ARG A 116 8.61 -15.83 -0.38
CA ARG A 116 8.81 -16.76 0.72
C ARG A 116 7.64 -16.69 1.71
N PRO A 117 7.22 -17.82 2.31
CA PRO A 117 6.11 -17.86 3.26
C PRO A 117 6.25 -16.85 4.41
N GLU A 118 7.46 -16.71 4.94
CA GLU A 118 7.75 -15.77 6.04
C GLU A 118 7.44 -14.33 5.63
N PHE A 119 7.80 -13.96 4.40
CA PHE A 119 7.53 -12.62 3.87
C PHE A 119 6.03 -12.37 3.65
N ILE A 120 5.29 -13.38 3.18
CA ILE A 120 3.82 -13.30 3.01
C ILE A 120 3.14 -13.06 4.37
N ILE A 121 3.57 -13.79 5.40
CA ILE A 121 3.04 -13.63 6.77
C ILE A 121 3.38 -12.24 7.33
N ASP A 122 4.64 -11.82 7.19
CA ASP A 122 5.10 -10.50 7.66
C ASP A 122 4.37 -9.35 6.97
N THR A 123 4.01 -9.52 5.69
CA THR A 123 3.24 -8.53 4.91
C THR A 123 1.90 -8.24 5.58
N VAL A 124 1.19 -9.26 6.06
CA VAL A 124 -0.10 -9.09 6.77
C VAL A 124 0.07 -8.20 8.01
N HIS A 125 1.10 -8.46 8.81
CA HIS A 125 1.38 -7.69 10.03
C HIS A 125 1.77 -6.24 9.72
N GLN A 126 2.62 -6.04 8.72
CA GLN A 126 3.09 -4.71 8.32
C GLN A 126 1.97 -3.86 7.69
N ALA A 127 1.11 -4.47 6.87
CA ALA A 127 -0.02 -3.80 6.25
C ALA A 127 -1.02 -3.30 7.30
N LEU A 128 -1.33 -4.13 8.32
CA LEU A 128 -2.20 -3.72 9.44
C LEU A 128 -1.60 -2.61 10.32
N ALA A 129 -0.28 -2.54 10.42
CA ALA A 129 0.40 -1.43 11.08
C ALA A 129 0.31 -0.09 10.31
N GLY A 130 -0.36 -0.09 9.15
CA GLY A 130 -0.49 1.06 8.24
C GLY A 130 0.76 1.28 7.37
N GLY A 131 1.59 0.25 7.23
CA GLY A 131 2.67 0.23 6.24
C GLY A 131 2.15 -0.14 4.86
N THR A 132 2.85 0.30 3.81
CA THR A 132 2.68 -0.26 2.47
C THR A 132 3.84 -1.20 2.22
N VAL A 133 3.56 -2.44 1.82
CA VAL A 133 4.58 -3.48 1.63
C VAL A 133 4.64 -3.89 0.16
N VAL A 134 5.81 -3.78 -0.45
CA VAL A 134 6.03 -4.24 -1.82
C VAL A 134 7.17 -5.24 -1.82
N SER A 135 6.99 -6.38 -2.49
CA SER A 135 8.05 -7.38 -2.58
C SER A 135 9.30 -6.83 -3.32
N PRO A 136 10.52 -7.32 -3.04
CA PRO A 136 11.78 -6.66 -3.46
C PRO A 136 11.95 -6.47 -4.97
N GLN A 137 11.44 -7.40 -5.78
CA GLN A 137 11.51 -7.31 -7.25
C GLN A 137 10.65 -6.16 -7.80
N PRO A 138 9.36 -6.06 -7.46
CA PRO A 138 8.54 -4.90 -7.82
C PRO A 138 9.01 -3.58 -7.19
N ALA A 139 9.55 -3.63 -5.95
CA ALA A 139 10.08 -2.44 -5.28
C ALA A 139 11.25 -1.80 -6.03
N THR A 140 12.13 -2.62 -6.64
CA THR A 140 13.26 -2.12 -7.43
C THR A 140 12.80 -1.38 -8.69
N ARG A 141 11.65 -1.76 -9.26
CA ARG A 141 11.08 -1.13 -10.46
C ARG A 141 10.23 0.10 -10.15
N LEU A 142 9.54 0.12 -9.02
CA LEU A 142 8.95 1.35 -8.47
C LEU A 142 10.01 2.46 -8.37
N VAL A 143 11.21 2.13 -7.90
CA VAL A 143 12.34 3.08 -7.87
C VAL A 143 12.78 3.53 -9.27
N GLN A 144 12.60 2.70 -10.30
CA GLN A 144 12.91 3.05 -11.71
C GLN A 144 11.79 3.85 -12.39
N HIS A 145 10.58 3.89 -11.82
CA HIS A 145 9.46 4.70 -12.30
C HIS A 145 9.27 6.00 -11.51
N LEU A 146 10.03 6.18 -10.44
CA LEU A 146 10.27 7.49 -9.86
C LEU A 146 11.18 8.29 -10.83
N PRO A 147 10.91 9.59 -11.07
CA PRO A 147 11.77 10.40 -11.91
C PRO A 147 13.22 10.36 -11.38
N SER A 148 14.16 9.92 -12.23
CA SER A 148 15.57 9.87 -11.89
C SER A 148 16.15 11.28 -11.65
N PRO A 149 16.98 11.50 -10.62
CA PRO A 149 17.63 12.79 -10.34
C PRO A 149 18.75 13.17 -11.32
N ASP A 150 19.06 12.35 -12.32
CA ASP A 150 20.20 12.54 -13.24
C ASP A 150 19.80 12.37 -14.71
N SER A 151 19.08 13.34 -15.27
CA SER A 151 19.14 13.58 -16.72
C SER A 151 19.83 14.92 -16.98
N PRO A 152 21.05 14.91 -17.55
CA PRO A 152 21.75 16.13 -17.90
C PRO A 152 21.03 16.81 -19.07
N VAL A 153 20.80 18.11 -18.92
CA VAL A 153 20.35 18.99 -19.99
C VAL A 153 21.42 19.08 -21.09
N PRO A 154 21.07 18.89 -22.37
CA PRO A 154 21.77 19.54 -23.47
C PRO A 154 20.85 20.58 -24.11
N GLY A 155 21.41 21.77 -24.30
CA GLY A 155 20.68 22.94 -24.74
C GLY A 155 20.29 22.98 -26.22
N ASP A 156 19.41 23.96 -26.45
CA ASP A 156 19.20 24.73 -27.66
C ASP A 156 18.50 24.04 -28.86
N ALA A 157 17.16 24.01 -28.80
CA ALA A 157 16.28 24.33 -29.94
C ALA A 157 14.89 24.73 -29.43
N ALA A 158 14.35 25.82 -29.99
CA ALA A 158 13.14 26.53 -29.58
C ALA A 158 11.81 25.75 -29.82
N PRO A 159 10.67 26.27 -29.34
CA PRO A 159 9.76 25.59 -28.44
C PRO A 159 8.69 24.77 -29.17
N VAL A 160 8.45 23.54 -28.70
CA VAL A 160 7.17 22.86 -28.90
C VAL A 160 6.49 22.84 -27.55
N ALA A 161 5.39 23.59 -27.45
CA ALA A 161 4.54 23.63 -26.28
C ALA A 161 4.05 22.21 -25.95
N VAL A 162 4.65 21.61 -24.92
CA VAL A 162 3.96 20.60 -24.13
C VAL A 162 3.29 21.38 -23.01
N THR A 163 2.00 21.61 -23.20
CA THR A 163 1.10 22.18 -22.22
C THR A 163 1.26 21.43 -20.91
N ALA A 164 1.81 22.11 -19.91
CA ALA A 164 1.62 21.76 -18.52
C ALA A 164 0.11 21.55 -18.30
N ALA A 165 -0.27 20.30 -18.07
CA ALA A 165 -1.56 20.02 -17.45
C ALA A 165 -1.54 20.66 -16.05
N PRO A 166 -2.66 21.21 -15.61
CA PRO A 166 -2.67 22.35 -14.70
C PRO A 166 -2.23 21.98 -13.29
N ASP A 167 -1.51 22.90 -12.64
CA ASP A 167 -1.50 23.02 -11.17
C ASP A 167 -2.92 22.79 -10.66
N GLU A 168 -3.18 21.67 -9.98
CA GLU A 168 -4.29 21.58 -9.04
C GLU A 168 -4.03 22.67 -7.98
N PRO A 169 -4.81 23.78 -7.93
CA PRO A 169 -4.41 25.04 -7.26
C PRO A 169 -4.20 24.99 -5.73
N GLY A 170 -4.13 23.81 -5.12
CA GLY A 170 -3.98 23.62 -3.68
C GLY A 170 -2.72 22.91 -3.23
N THR A 171 -2.03 22.12 -4.06
CA THR A 171 -0.94 21.24 -3.56
C THR A 171 0.30 22.03 -3.14
N SER A 172 0.79 22.95 -3.98
CA SER A 172 1.92 23.83 -3.67
C SER A 172 1.62 24.75 -2.46
N SER A 173 0.35 25.15 -2.28
CA SER A 173 -0.09 25.91 -1.11
C SER A 173 -0.13 25.07 0.18
N ARG A 174 -0.52 23.79 0.10
CA ARG A 174 -0.53 22.86 1.24
C ARG A 174 0.88 22.48 1.70
N LEU A 175 1.83 22.35 0.77
CA LEU A 175 3.26 22.15 1.07
C LEU A 175 3.80 23.33 1.88
N ALA A 176 3.49 24.57 1.48
CA ALA A 176 3.91 25.78 2.20
C ALA A 176 3.29 25.92 3.61
N GLN A 177 2.21 25.18 3.91
CA GLN A 177 1.53 25.20 5.21
C GLN A 177 1.92 24.02 6.12
N LEU A 178 2.88 23.19 5.72
CA LEU A 178 3.35 22.09 6.56
C LEU A 178 4.05 22.60 7.81
N SER A 179 3.76 21.99 8.95
CA SER A 179 4.59 22.19 10.14
C SER A 179 5.91 21.43 9.99
N THR A 180 6.97 21.86 10.68
CA THR A 180 8.27 21.16 10.70
C THR A 180 8.14 19.68 11.10
N ALA A 181 7.14 19.33 11.92
CA ALA A 181 6.88 17.95 12.31
C ALA A 181 6.17 17.13 11.21
N GLU A 182 5.33 17.76 10.39
CA GLU A 182 4.65 17.16 9.25
C GLU A 182 5.59 17.00 8.06
N GLU A 183 6.37 18.03 7.76
CA GLU A 183 7.43 18.03 6.75
C GLU A 183 8.42 16.90 7.00
N ARG A 184 8.92 16.77 8.24
CA ARG A 184 9.79 15.65 8.61
C ARG A 184 9.14 14.31 8.32
N VAL A 185 7.86 14.11 8.65
CA VAL A 185 7.17 12.85 8.37
C VAL A 185 7.00 12.64 6.86
N LEU A 186 6.63 13.68 6.12
CA LEU A 186 6.48 13.65 4.66
C LEU A 186 7.78 13.28 3.95
N THR A 187 8.93 13.84 4.35
CA THR A 187 10.26 13.47 3.84
C THR A 187 10.52 11.97 3.96
N ARG A 188 10.23 11.36 5.12
CA ARG A 188 10.44 9.92 5.30
C ARG A 188 9.40 9.08 4.55
N ILE A 189 8.19 9.60 4.34
CA ILE A 189 7.20 8.95 3.47
C ILE A 189 7.70 8.91 2.03
N CYS A 190 8.23 10.02 1.51
CA CYS A 190 8.82 10.12 0.17
C CYS A 190 10.07 9.24 0.02
N ALA A 191 10.86 9.07 1.09
CA ALA A 191 11.98 8.14 1.13
C ALA A 191 11.56 6.65 1.31
N GLY A 192 10.26 6.35 1.38
CA GLY A 192 9.74 4.98 1.42
C GLY A 192 9.73 4.31 2.80
N LEU A 193 10.02 5.03 3.90
CA LEU A 193 10.10 4.42 5.24
C LEU A 193 8.73 4.02 5.79
N SER A 194 8.65 2.90 6.50
CA SER A 194 7.46 2.45 7.25
C SER A 194 7.17 3.33 8.47
N ASN A 195 5.96 3.27 9.03
CA ASN A 195 5.61 4.02 10.25
C ASN A 195 6.51 3.66 11.44
N SER A 196 6.96 2.41 11.53
CA SER A 196 7.89 1.93 12.57
C SER A 196 9.29 2.51 12.39
N GLU A 197 9.77 2.61 11.15
CA GLU A 197 11.05 3.22 10.83
C GLU A 197 11.01 4.74 11.03
N ILE A 198 9.92 5.40 10.63
CA ILE A 198 9.67 6.82 10.92
C ILE A 198 9.63 7.06 12.42
N ALA A 199 8.95 6.20 13.19
CA ALA A 199 8.90 6.30 14.65
C ALA A 199 10.30 6.20 15.27
N ARG A 200 11.12 5.26 14.79
CA ARG A 200 12.51 5.09 15.22
C ARG A 200 13.39 6.27 14.85
N ASP A 201 13.28 6.77 13.62
CA ASP A 201 14.07 7.89 13.09
C ASP A 201 13.70 9.23 13.75
N THR A 202 12.41 9.44 14.01
CA THR A 202 11.92 10.70 14.61
C THR A 202 11.88 10.68 16.13
N GLY A 203 12.17 9.55 16.78
CA GLY A 203 12.03 9.37 18.23
C GLY A 203 10.58 9.47 18.73
N ARG A 204 9.59 9.26 17.86
CA ARG A 204 8.15 9.37 18.16
C ARG A 204 7.54 7.99 18.36
N SER A 205 6.40 7.91 19.06
CA SER A 205 5.64 6.65 19.13
C SER A 205 5.01 6.31 17.77
N ALA A 206 4.86 5.01 17.48
CA ALA A 206 4.19 4.53 16.26
C ALA A 206 2.76 5.09 16.12
N SER A 207 2.04 5.25 17.24
CA SER A 207 0.71 5.87 17.27
C SER A 207 0.74 7.36 16.89
N ALA A 208 1.76 8.10 17.29
CA ALA A 208 1.93 9.51 16.93
C ALA A 208 2.30 9.69 15.46
N VAL A 209 3.11 8.78 14.91
CA VAL A 209 3.42 8.74 13.48
C VAL A 209 2.18 8.42 12.67
N LYS A 210 1.40 7.40 13.05
CA LYS A 210 0.14 7.06 12.38
C LYS A 210 -0.81 8.26 12.32
N LYS A 211 -0.95 8.98 13.44
CA LYS A 211 -1.76 10.20 13.52
C LYS A 211 -1.24 11.31 12.58
N ALA A 212 0.09 11.47 12.49
CA ALA A 212 0.71 12.44 11.59
C ALA A 212 0.51 12.08 10.11
N VAL A 213 0.67 10.80 9.75
CA VAL A 213 0.41 10.29 8.38
C VAL A 213 -1.05 10.49 8.01
N SER A 214 -2.00 10.11 8.88
CA SER A 214 -3.43 10.35 8.64
C SER A 214 -3.77 11.83 8.49
N SER A 215 -3.13 12.70 9.26
CA SER A 215 -3.30 14.16 9.14
C SER A 215 -2.77 14.69 7.79
N LEU A 216 -1.62 14.19 7.34
CA LEU A 216 -1.05 14.52 6.03
C LEU A 216 -1.97 14.05 4.90
N LEU A 217 -2.42 12.79 4.92
CA LEU A 217 -3.37 12.26 3.95
C LEU A 217 -4.63 13.14 3.85
N ALA A 218 -5.23 13.48 4.99
CA ALA A 218 -6.39 14.38 5.03
C ALA A 218 -6.08 15.79 4.51
N LYS A 219 -4.90 16.36 4.83
CA LYS A 219 -4.48 17.70 4.43
C LYS A 219 -4.21 17.80 2.93
N PHE A 220 -3.68 16.73 2.32
CA PHE A 220 -3.40 16.64 0.88
C PHE A 220 -4.56 16.06 0.07
N GLY A 221 -5.64 15.63 0.73
CA GLY A 221 -6.79 15.00 0.07
C GLY A 221 -6.44 13.67 -0.58
N THR A 222 -5.40 12.99 -0.08
CA THR A 222 -4.93 11.72 -0.60
C THR A 222 -5.38 10.59 0.29
N GLU A 223 -5.68 9.44 -0.32
CA GLU A 223 -6.18 8.28 0.42
C GLU A 223 -5.11 7.22 0.65
N SER A 224 -3.99 7.34 -0.07
CA SER A 224 -2.84 6.44 -0.01
C SER A 224 -1.57 7.23 0.26
N ARG A 225 -0.67 6.66 1.07
CA ARG A 225 0.64 7.27 1.34
C ARG A 225 1.54 7.34 0.10
N ILE A 226 1.32 6.46 -0.88
CA ILE A 226 2.04 6.51 -2.15
C ILE A 226 1.49 7.66 -2.99
N GLN A 227 0.17 7.83 -3.03
CA GLN A 227 -0.45 8.98 -3.67
C GLN A 227 0.05 10.29 -3.04
N LEU A 228 0.17 10.34 -1.70
CA LEU A 228 0.80 11.46 -0.99
C LEU A 228 2.25 11.69 -1.41
N ALA A 229 3.05 10.63 -1.53
CA ALA A 229 4.45 10.74 -1.94
C ALA A 229 4.61 11.23 -3.38
N VAL A 230 3.84 10.66 -4.31
CA VAL A 230 3.81 11.05 -5.73
C VAL A 230 3.38 12.51 -5.87
N LEU A 231 2.26 12.88 -5.24
CA LEU A 231 1.70 14.23 -5.30
C LEU A 231 2.62 15.28 -4.65
N ALA A 232 3.36 14.91 -3.60
CA ALA A 232 4.37 15.78 -3.01
C ALA A 232 5.54 16.02 -3.97
N VAL A 233 6.07 14.95 -4.58
CA VAL A 233 7.19 15.04 -5.53
C VAL A 233 6.80 15.80 -6.81
N GLU A 234 5.60 15.55 -7.36
CA GLU A 234 5.07 16.26 -8.52
C GLU A 234 4.92 17.77 -8.26
N ALA A 235 4.62 18.15 -7.01
CA ALA A 235 4.52 19.54 -6.58
C ALA A 235 5.87 20.16 -6.16
N GLY A 236 6.99 19.48 -6.45
CA GLY A 236 8.34 20.00 -6.21
C GLY A 236 8.87 19.83 -4.78
N PHE A 237 8.26 18.95 -3.97
CA PHE A 237 8.81 18.61 -2.66
C PHE A 237 10.03 17.69 -2.82
N HIS A 238 11.21 18.19 -2.49
CA HIS A 238 12.44 17.43 -2.55
C HIS A 238 12.83 16.93 -1.15
N PRO A 239 13.04 15.61 -0.97
CA PRO A 239 13.32 15.03 0.34
C PRO A 239 14.71 15.38 0.92
N GLU A 240 15.50 16.25 0.27
CA GLU A 240 16.88 16.58 0.65
C GLU A 240 17.17 18.09 0.81
N ASP A 241 16.17 18.97 0.80
CA ASP A 241 16.33 20.39 1.17
C ASP A 241 16.19 20.66 2.69
#